data_AF-A0A924FDY5-F1
#
_entry.id   AF-A0A924FDY5-F1
#
_cell.length_a   1.000
_cell.length_b   1.000
_cell.length_c   1.000
_cell.angle_alpha   90.00
_cell.angle_beta   90.00
_cell.angle_gamma   90.00
#
_symmetry.space_group_name_H-M   'P 1'
#
loop_
_entity.id
_entity.type
_entity.pdbx_description
1 polymer ?
#
loop_
_entity_poly.entity_id
_entity_poly.type
_entity_poly.pdbx_seq_one_letter_code
_entity_poly.pdbx_strand_id
1 'polypeptide(L)' 'FAYNVHRPDYIFTAITSTPSNHEVQPFVDRLISTFPDAHLLLTGYQIVGQDIDVPENGTVINQIEDLIHIAGR' A
#
# COMPACT_ATOMS: atom_id res chain seq x y z
N PHE A 1 11.77 0.40 13.03
CA PHE A 1 12.00 -0.59 14.10
C PHE A 1 11.23 -1.88 13.85
N ALA A 2 9.90 -1.91 13.93
CA ALA A 2 9.10 -3.12 13.72
C ALA A 2 9.40 -3.85 12.39
N TYR A 3 9.50 -3.09 11.28
CA TYR A 3 9.91 -3.63 9.98
C TYR A 3 11.25 -4.39 10.03
N ASN A 4 12.28 -3.82 10.68
CA ASN A 4 13.60 -4.45 10.76
C ASN A 4 13.62 -5.70 11.64
N VAL A 5 12.70 -5.80 12.61
CA VAL A 5 12.59 -6.94 13.53
C VAL A 5 11.83 -8.08 12.89
N HIS A 6 10.68 -7.79 12.28
CA HIS A 6 9.80 -8.81 11.72
C HIS A 6 10.10 -9.16 10.27
N ARG A 7 10.77 -8.26 9.53
CA ARG A 7 11.09 -8.38 8.09
C ARG A 7 9.92 -8.98 7.30
N PRO A 8 8.74 -8.35 7.34
CA PRO A 8 7.55 -8.93 6.75
C PRO A 8 7.65 -8.96 5.23
N ASP A 9 7.11 -9.99 4.60
CA ASP A 9 6.96 -10.05 3.14
C ASP A 9 5.90 -9.07 2.64
N TYR A 10 4.91 -8.72 3.49
CA TYR A 10 3.81 -7.81 3.15
C TYR A 10 3.58 -6.72 4.20
N ILE A 11 3.23 -5.52 3.73
CA ILE A 11 2.76 -4.42 4.58
C ILE A 11 1.38 -3.97 4.08
N PHE A 12 0.36 -4.11 4.93
CA PHE A 12 -0.99 -3.63 4.63
C PHE A 12 -1.22 -2.23 5.19
N THR A 13 -1.65 -1.30 4.35
CA THR A 13 -1.86 0.12 4.70
C THR A 13 -3.18 0.64 4.15
N ALA A 14 -3.97 1.30 4.99
CA ALA A 14 -5.21 1.95 4.61
C ALA A 14 -5.10 3.48 4.75
N ILE A 15 -5.38 4.22 3.68
CA ILE A 15 -5.30 5.69 3.61
C ILE A 15 -6.70 6.22 3.29
N THR A 16 -7.31 6.90 4.27
CA THR A 16 -8.76 7.22 4.25
C THR A 16 -9.08 8.70 4.35
N SER A 17 -8.37 9.45 5.20
CA SER A 17 -8.63 10.88 5.44
C SER A 17 -7.40 11.77 5.47
N THR A 18 -6.21 11.18 5.62
CA THR A 18 -4.92 11.87 5.64
C THR A 18 -3.88 11.00 4.93
N PRO A 19 -2.94 11.58 4.17
CA PRO A 19 -2.67 13.01 3.98
C PRO A 19 -3.68 13.68 3.03
N SER A 20 -3.52 14.97 2.72
CA SER A 20 -4.42 15.62 1.77
C SER A 20 -4.26 15.03 0.36
N ASN A 21 -5.28 15.16 -0.50
CA ASN A 21 -5.34 14.47 -1.81
C ASN A 21 -4.07 14.65 -2.68
N HIS A 22 -3.51 15.86 -2.73
CA HIS A 22 -2.30 16.15 -3.53
C HIS A 22 -1.01 15.57 -2.92
N GLU A 23 -1.07 15.10 -1.67
CA GLU A 23 0.04 14.49 -0.94
C GLU A 23 -0.03 12.95 -0.92
N VAL A 24 -1.13 12.36 -1.40
CA VAL A 24 -1.31 10.90 -1.39
C VAL A 24 -0.24 10.22 -2.24
N GLN A 25 -0.03 10.66 -3.49
CA GLN A 25 1.01 10.10 -4.36
C GLN A 25 2.42 10.24 -3.76
N PRO A 26 2.89 11.44 -3.34
CA PRO A 26 4.18 11.56 -2.66
C PRO A 26 4.33 10.70 -1.40
N PHE A 27 3.23 10.46 -0.67
CA PHE A 27 3.24 9.61 0.50
C PHE A 27 3.40 8.14 0.11
N VAL A 28 2.67 7.67 -0.89
CA VAL A 28 2.78 6.30 -1.44
C VAL A 28 4.18 6.05 -1.98
N ASP A 29 4.74 6.96 -2.78
CA ASP A 29 6.10 6.86 -3.33
C ASP A 29 7.15 6.71 -2.23
N ARG A 30 7.01 7.52 -1.16
CA ARG A 30 7.90 7.46 0.00
C ARG A 30 7.74 6.14 0.75
N LEU A 31 6.52 5.67 0.95
CA LEU A 31 6.24 4.44 1.67
C LEU A 31 6.85 3.23 0.96
N ILE A 32 6.67 3.16 -0.36
CA ILE A 32 7.21 2.10 -1.22
C ILE A 32 8.74 2.11 -1.23
N SER A 33 9.36 3.28 -1.41
CA SER A 33 10.83 3.39 -1.40
C SER A 33 11.45 3.13 -0.03
N THR A 34 10.67 3.30 1.06
CA THR A 34 11.13 3.03 2.43
C THR A 34 11.18 1.52 2.74
N PHE A 35 10.34 0.71 2.09
CA PHE A 35 10.21 -0.72 2.36
C PHE A 35 10.40 -1.56 1.08
N PRO A 36 11.57 -1.49 0.42
CA PRO A 36 11.78 -2.12 -0.88
C PRO A 36 11.71 -3.65 -0.84
N ASP A 37 11.99 -4.28 0.30
CA ASP A 37 11.98 -5.75 0.45
C ASP A 37 10.60 -6.30 0.85
N ALA A 38 9.58 -5.44 1.02
CA ALA A 38 8.22 -5.87 1.31
C ALA A 38 7.27 -5.45 0.19
N HIS A 39 6.25 -6.25 -0.04
CA HIS A 39 5.18 -5.94 -0.96
C HIS A 39 4.09 -5.13 -0.25
N LEU A 40 3.79 -3.94 -0.74
CA LEU A 40 2.79 -3.07 -0.12
C LEU A 40 1.39 -3.39 -0.63
N LEU A 41 0.45 -3.56 0.29
CA LEU A 41 -0.97 -3.71 0.01
C LEU A 41 -1.67 -2.42 0.46
N LEU A 42 -2.17 -1.63 -0.49
CA LEU A 42 -2.70 -0.29 -0.26
C LEU A 42 -4.21 -0.27 -0.45
N THR A 43 -4.94 0.35 0.47
CA THR A 43 -6.40 0.50 0.36
C THR A 43 -6.88 1.84 0.93
N GLY A 44 -8.19 2.04 0.93
CA GLY A 44 -8.86 3.22 1.45
C GLY A 44 -9.28 4.18 0.35
N TYR A 45 -10.25 5.05 0.68
CA TYR A 45 -10.92 5.91 -0.30
C TYR A 45 -9.96 6.82 -1.08
N GLN A 46 -8.88 7.29 -0.44
CA GLN A 46 -7.91 8.17 -1.09
C GLN A 46 -7.00 7.43 -2.08
N ILE A 47 -6.94 6.10 -2.03
CA ILE A 47 -6.18 5.25 -2.94
C ILE A 47 -7.07 4.73 -4.05
N VAL A 48 -8.24 4.20 -3.70
CA VAL A 48 -9.19 3.62 -4.68
C VAL A 48 -9.85 4.70 -5.53
N GLY A 49 -10.06 5.90 -4.96
CA GLY A 49 -10.72 7.02 -5.63
C GLY A 49 -9.80 7.96 -6.40
N GLN A 50 -8.49 7.69 -6.43
CA GLN A 50 -7.51 8.51 -7.13
C GLN A 50 -6.69 7.61 -8.07
N ASP A 51 -6.30 8.14 -9.23
CA ASP A 51 -5.33 7.50 -10.12
C ASP A 51 -3.93 7.61 -9.47
N ILE A 52 -3.71 6.81 -8.42
CA ILE A 52 -2.41 6.68 -7.76
C ILE A 52 -1.57 5.68 -8.54
N ASP A 53 -0.41 6.14 -9.00
CA ASP A 53 0.58 5.28 -9.62
C ASP A 53 1.24 4.41 -8.54
N VAL A 54 1.13 3.09 -8.71
CA VAL A 54 1.73 2.11 -7.80
C VAL A 54 2.73 1.25 -8.60
N PRO A 55 4.04 1.32 -8.29
CA PRO A 55 5.07 0.49 -8.93
C PRO A 55 4.95 -0.99 -8.55
N GLU A 56 5.78 -1.84 -9.17
CA GLU A 56 5.68 -3.31 -9.12
C GLU A 56 5.65 -3.93 -7.70
N ASN A 57 6.30 -3.31 -6.72
CA ASN A 57 6.32 -3.78 -5.32
C ASN A 57 5.14 -3.25 -4.47
N GLY A 58 4.06 -2.82 -5.13
CA GLY A 58 2.80 -2.44 -4.49
C GLY A 58 1.59 -3.01 -5.21
N THR A 59 0.47 -3.10 -4.51
CA THR A 59 -0.82 -3.50 -5.07
C THR A 59 -1.95 -2.76 -4.38
N VAL A 60 -2.85 -2.19 -5.18
CA VAL A 60 -4.09 -1.60 -4.67
C VAL A 60 -5.11 -2.70 -4.41
N ILE A 61 -5.67 -2.67 -3.21
CA ILE A 61 -6.76 -3.52 -2.74
C ILE A 61 -8.04 -2.69 -2.77
N ASN A 62 -8.87 -2.95 -3.77
CA ASN A 62 -10.14 -2.24 -3.98
C ASN A 62 -11.26 -2.87 -3.17
N GLN A 63 -11.20 -4.19 -3.00
CA GLN A 63 -12.23 -4.99 -2.35
C GLN A 63 -11.61 -6.19 -1.63
N ILE A 64 -12.38 -6.82 -0.75
CA ILE A 64 -11.86 -7.90 0.10
C ILE A 64 -11.47 -9.15 -0.69
N GLU A 65 -12.10 -9.36 -1.85
CA GLU A 65 -11.81 -10.43 -2.79
C GLU A 65 -10.36 -10.34 -3.32
N ASP A 66 -9.81 -9.13 -3.45
CA ASP A 66 -8.42 -8.93 -3.86
C ASP A 66 -7.46 -9.51 -2.81
N LEU A 67 -7.79 -9.38 -1.52
CA LEU A 67 -7.01 -9.98 -0.43
C LEU A 67 -7.10 -11.51 -0.44
N ILE A 68 -8.29 -12.05 -0.68
CA ILE A 68 -8.49 -13.50 -0.77
C ILE A 68 -7.65 -14.07 -1.93
N HIS A 69 -7.63 -13.38 -3.07
CA HIS A 69 -6.84 -13.77 -4.23
C HIS A 69 -5.34 -13.74 -3.96
N ILE A 70 -4.86 -12.75 -3.20
CA ILE A 70 -3.45 -12.67 -2.80
C ILE A 70 -3.09 -13.76 -1.79
N ALA A 71 -3.95 -14.02 -0.80
CA ALA A 71 -3.71 -15.03 0.22
C ALA A 71 -3.78 -16.48 -0.30
N GLY A 72 -4.47 -16.70 -1.42
CA GLY A 72 -4.55 -18.01 -2.08
C GLY A 72 -3.39 -18.32 -3.02
N ARG A 73 -2.41 -17.42 -3.17
CA ARG A 73 -1.21 -17.61 -4.00
C ARG A 73 -0.04 -18.23 -3.24
#